data_AF-A0A533V4N4-F1
#
_entry.id   AF-A0A533V4N4-F1
#
_cell.length_a   1.000
_cell.length_b   1.000
_cell.length_c   1.000
_cell.angle_alpha   90.00
_cell.angle_beta   90.00
_cell.angle_gamma   90.00
#
_symmetry.space_group_name_H-M   'P 1'
#
loop_
_entity.id
_entity.type
_entity.pdbx_description
1 polymer ?
#
loop_
_entity_poly.entity_id
_entity_poly.type
_entity_poly.pdbx_seq_one_letter_code
_entity_poly.pdbx_strand_id
1 'polypeptide(L)'
;MLKQNLKKIVSKYLDNSLLLSGGLDSSVLCYLMRPKLSIVTSLGPNSQDLKYAKSIAKKYSQNHIECVVDFKDIVRIVPNIVKTFKTFDPLEIRNSSVIFFGMREAKYHGYDGIVTGDGADELFAGYNYLQRYFADLRKLQEILIELWKIMRFSSRKIGETLGITVNTPYLENPLYDLATSIDINVKVGEYKSKKCGKFILRKAFEKELGPTVWRNKMALEEGSGFEEISNKFGDLIDHEEFEKESKIVALDNVIVRDKEHLYYYRIYKSFFGCPAKQSCDSLRCLFCSSCLSYPKYCYTCGAFPPV
;
A
#
# COMPACT_ATOMS: atom_id res chain seq x y z
N MET A 1 18.21 16.04 -13.67
CA MET A 1 16.77 16.36 -13.63
C MET A 1 16.00 15.58 -12.56
N LEU A 2 15.75 14.26 -12.67
CA LEU A 2 14.94 13.48 -11.69
C LEU A 2 15.31 13.77 -10.22
N LYS A 3 16.58 13.57 -9.87
CA LYS A 3 17.11 13.78 -8.52
C LYS A 3 16.98 15.23 -8.03
N GLN A 4 17.15 16.20 -8.92
CA GLN A 4 17.02 17.62 -8.59
C GLN A 4 15.55 18.00 -8.32
N ASN A 5 14.62 17.52 -9.16
CA ASN A 5 13.19 17.73 -8.97
C ASN A 5 12.73 17.13 -7.64
N LEU A 6 13.09 15.86 -7.36
CA LEU A 6 12.71 15.20 -6.12
C LEU A 6 13.35 15.90 -4.91
N LYS A 7 14.62 16.32 -4.98
CA LYS A 7 15.27 17.10 -3.90
C LYS A 7 14.54 18.43 -3.63
N LYS A 8 14.12 19.15 -4.68
CA LYS A 8 13.37 20.41 -4.55
C LYS A 8 11.98 20.22 -3.96
N ILE A 9 11.31 19.12 -4.28
CA ILE A 9 9.99 18.80 -3.70
C ILE A 9 10.17 18.41 -2.23
N VAL A 10 11.09 17.50 -1.93
CA VAL A 10 11.32 17.00 -0.56
C VAL A 10 11.79 18.10 0.40
N SER A 11 12.47 19.15 -0.07
CA SER A 11 12.86 20.27 0.79
C SER A 11 11.68 21.05 1.40
N LYS A 12 10.45 20.85 0.91
CA LYS A 12 9.23 21.39 1.54
C LYS A 12 8.80 20.64 2.81
N TYR A 13 9.35 19.44 3.04
CA TYR A 13 8.86 18.48 4.04
C TYR A 13 9.90 18.11 5.10
N LEU A 14 10.96 18.91 5.25
CA LEU A 14 12.08 18.59 6.16
C LEU A 14 11.68 18.49 7.64
N ASP A 15 10.60 19.17 8.03
CA ASP A 15 10.06 19.13 9.39
C ASP A 15 9.01 18.02 9.61
N ASN A 16 8.64 17.28 8.57
CA ASN A 16 7.61 16.25 8.65
C ASN A 16 8.17 14.89 9.08
N SER A 17 7.27 13.99 9.49
CA SER A 17 7.58 12.58 9.73
C SER A 17 7.58 11.75 8.43
N LEU A 18 8.15 10.55 8.46
CA LEU A 18 8.22 9.63 7.30
C LEU A 18 7.71 8.23 7.62
N LEU A 19 6.86 7.65 6.78
CA LEU A 19 6.67 6.20 6.74
C LEU A 19 7.84 5.53 6.01
N LEU A 20 8.62 4.75 6.75
CA LEU A 20 9.87 4.15 6.29
C LEU A 20 9.80 2.63 6.37
N SER A 21 9.56 1.97 5.24
CA SER A 21 9.66 0.51 5.11
C SER A 21 11.08 -0.01 4.89
N GLY A 22 12.06 0.88 4.68
CA GLY A 22 13.35 0.50 4.06
C GLY A 22 13.20 0.15 2.58
N GLY A 23 12.03 0.48 2.01
CA GLY A 23 11.69 0.42 0.61
C GLY A 23 12.66 1.19 -0.29
N LEU A 24 12.73 0.95 -1.60
CA LEU A 24 13.51 1.84 -2.47
C LEU A 24 12.99 3.28 -2.35
N ASP A 25 11.67 3.43 -2.39
CA ASP A 25 11.01 4.74 -2.46
C ASP A 25 11.13 5.48 -1.14
N SER A 26 10.74 4.83 -0.04
CA SER A 26 10.87 5.39 1.30
C SER A 26 12.34 5.62 1.71
N SER A 27 13.29 4.80 1.23
CA SER A 27 14.73 5.05 1.47
C SER A 27 15.26 6.27 0.72
N VAL A 28 14.83 6.49 -0.52
CA VAL A 28 15.17 7.70 -1.28
C VAL A 28 14.63 8.94 -0.56
N LEU A 29 13.37 8.88 -0.09
CA LEU A 29 12.78 9.97 0.69
C LEU A 29 13.51 10.19 2.02
N CYS A 30 13.85 9.13 2.75
CA CYS A 30 14.61 9.22 4.00
C CYS A 30 15.98 9.87 3.80
N TYR A 31 16.71 9.47 2.76
CA TYR A 31 18.00 10.05 2.41
C TYR A 31 17.90 11.56 2.10
N LEU A 32 16.90 11.96 1.32
CA LEU A 32 16.71 13.34 0.89
C LEU A 32 16.20 14.24 2.02
N MET A 33 15.25 13.73 2.81
CA MET A 33 14.53 14.51 3.82
C MET A 33 15.29 14.59 5.13
N ARG A 34 16.07 13.55 5.47
CA ARG A 34 16.70 13.36 6.77
C ARG A 34 15.74 13.63 7.95
N PRO A 35 14.63 12.87 8.02
CA PRO A 35 13.51 13.19 8.91
C PRO A 35 13.92 13.28 10.37
N LYS A 36 13.25 14.17 11.11
CA LYS A 36 13.28 14.17 12.58
C LYS A 36 12.71 12.87 13.14
N LEU A 37 11.66 12.35 12.54
CA LEU A 37 11.06 11.06 12.90
C LEU A 37 10.74 10.22 11.65
N SER A 38 11.22 8.98 11.64
CA SER A 38 10.73 7.95 10.73
C SER A 38 10.08 6.81 11.50
N ILE A 39 9.06 6.19 10.90
CA ILE A 39 8.28 5.13 11.52
C ILE A 39 8.20 3.95 10.55
N VAL A 40 8.47 2.75 11.04
CA VAL A 40 8.16 1.50 10.37
C VAL A 40 7.07 0.78 11.15
N THR A 41 6.16 0.10 10.46
CA THR A 41 5.10 -0.71 11.09
C THR A 41 5.28 -2.16 10.69
N SER A 42 5.12 -3.07 11.65
CA SER A 42 5.21 -4.52 11.41
C SER A 42 4.27 -5.33 12.28
N LEU A 43 3.91 -6.51 11.78
CA LEU A 43 3.29 -7.55 12.59
C LEU A 43 4.40 -8.33 13.29
N GLY A 44 4.48 -8.19 14.61
CA GLY A 44 5.54 -8.81 15.39
C GLY A 44 6.96 -8.30 15.06
N PRO A 45 7.98 -8.83 15.75
CA PRO A 45 9.32 -8.24 15.77
C PRO A 45 10.23 -8.71 14.63
N ASN A 46 9.78 -9.60 13.76
CA ASN A 46 10.65 -10.33 12.83
C ASN A 46 10.44 -9.99 11.35
N SER A 47 9.74 -8.90 11.03
CA SER A 47 9.49 -8.51 9.64
C SER A 47 10.76 -8.06 8.91
N GLN A 48 10.74 -8.14 7.58
CA GLN A 48 11.87 -7.68 6.75
C GLN A 48 11.94 -6.15 6.71
N ASP A 49 10.78 -5.47 6.69
CA ASP A 49 10.73 -4.01 6.70
C ASP A 49 11.38 -3.44 7.96
N LEU A 50 11.23 -4.06 9.15
CA LEU A 50 11.96 -3.64 10.35
C LEU A 50 13.47 -3.61 10.12
N LYS A 51 14.03 -4.69 9.57
CA LYS A 51 15.47 -4.82 9.32
C LYS A 51 15.97 -3.78 8.33
N TYR A 52 15.25 -3.60 7.22
CA TYR A 52 15.64 -2.63 6.19
C TYR A 52 15.45 -1.18 6.65
N ALA A 53 14.30 -0.87 7.26
CA ALA A 53 14.00 0.45 7.79
C ALA A 53 15.03 0.88 8.84
N LYS A 54 15.36 0.00 9.79
CA LYS A 54 16.39 0.26 10.81
C LYS A 54 17.75 0.58 10.20
N SER A 55 18.17 -0.18 9.18
CA SER A 55 19.44 0.04 8.48
C SER A 55 19.50 1.41 7.80
N ILE A 56 18.40 1.84 7.20
CA ILE A 56 18.29 3.14 6.51
C ILE A 56 18.14 4.28 7.51
N ALA A 57 17.31 4.11 8.52
CA ALA A 57 17.07 5.10 9.56
C ALA A 57 18.34 5.42 10.35
N LYS A 58 19.16 4.40 10.68
CA LYS A 58 20.47 4.60 11.33
C LYS A 58 21.39 5.57 10.59
N LYS A 59 21.25 5.69 9.27
CA LYS A 59 22.10 6.55 8.44
C LYS A 59 21.53 7.95 8.23
N TYR A 60 20.21 8.09 8.18
CA TYR A 60 19.59 9.31 7.64
C TYR A 60 18.48 9.89 8.53
N SER A 61 17.92 9.14 9.47
CA SER A 61 16.85 9.60 10.37
C SER A 61 17.43 10.05 11.71
N GLN A 62 16.89 11.11 12.31
CA GLN A 62 17.32 11.56 13.65
C GLN A 62 16.75 10.65 14.74
N ASN A 63 15.47 10.31 14.64
CA ASN A 63 14.79 9.32 15.47
C ASN A 63 14.08 8.28 14.60
N HIS A 64 13.96 7.05 15.08
CA HIS A 64 13.28 5.95 14.39
C HIS A 64 12.41 5.15 15.35
N ILE A 65 11.15 4.96 14.98
CA ILE A 65 10.21 4.15 15.75
C ILE A 65 9.89 2.87 14.98
N GLU A 66 10.08 1.75 15.66
CA GLU A 66 9.61 0.44 15.25
C GLU A 66 8.22 0.19 15.88
N CYS A 67 7.15 0.50 15.15
CA CYS A 67 5.76 0.29 15.58
C CYS A 67 5.38 -1.19 15.36
N VAL A 68 5.73 -2.01 16.35
CA VAL A 68 5.44 -3.45 16.33
C VAL A 68 4.05 -3.70 16.94
N VAL A 69 3.14 -4.23 16.14
CA VAL A 69 1.76 -4.53 16.56
C VAL A 69 1.49 -6.04 16.56
N ASP A 70 0.43 -6.44 17.24
CA ASP A 70 -0.05 -7.82 17.24
C ASP A 70 -1.41 -7.98 16.54
N PHE A 71 -1.90 -9.23 16.49
CA PHE A 71 -3.18 -9.55 15.86
C PHE A 71 -4.37 -8.88 16.58
N LYS A 72 -4.31 -8.71 17.90
CA LYS A 72 -5.38 -8.08 18.67
C LYS A 72 -5.47 -6.58 18.35
N ASP A 73 -4.33 -5.92 18.15
CA ASP A 73 -4.31 -4.53 17.70
C ASP A 73 -4.99 -4.36 16.35
N ILE A 74 -4.73 -5.27 15.40
CA ILE A 74 -5.37 -5.27 14.09
C ILE A 74 -6.88 -5.43 14.23
N VAL A 75 -7.32 -6.46 14.95
CA VAL A 75 -8.74 -6.75 15.22
C VAL A 75 -9.47 -5.52 15.76
N ARG A 76 -8.83 -4.71 16.61
CA ARG A 76 -9.40 -3.47 17.16
C ARG A 76 -9.58 -2.36 16.13
N ILE A 77 -8.72 -2.27 15.12
CA ILE A 77 -8.78 -1.18 14.11
C ILE A 77 -9.53 -1.57 12.85
N VAL A 78 -9.72 -2.86 12.57
CA VAL A 78 -10.44 -3.36 11.39
C VAL A 78 -11.81 -2.68 11.21
N PRO A 79 -12.66 -2.50 12.24
CA PRO A 79 -13.93 -1.78 12.08
C PRO A 79 -13.78 -0.37 11.54
N ASN A 80 -12.73 0.36 11.95
CA ASN A 80 -12.45 1.71 11.45
C ASN A 80 -12.04 1.67 9.99
N ILE A 81 -11.21 0.71 9.59
CA ILE A 81 -10.76 0.56 8.19
C ILE A 81 -11.92 0.15 7.29
N VAL A 82 -12.68 -0.88 7.67
CA VAL A 82 -13.87 -1.34 6.96
C VAL A 82 -14.85 -0.18 6.76
N LYS A 83 -15.09 0.62 7.81
CA LYS A 83 -15.96 1.80 7.73
C LYS A 83 -15.41 2.88 6.81
N THR A 84 -14.11 3.16 6.89
CA THR A 84 -13.43 4.20 6.11
C THR A 84 -13.44 3.91 4.62
N PHE A 85 -13.16 2.67 4.24
CA PHE A 85 -13.04 2.25 2.84
C PHE A 85 -14.29 1.59 2.28
N LYS A 86 -15.31 1.32 3.11
CA LYS A 86 -16.51 0.55 2.74
C LYS A 86 -16.12 -0.74 2.03
N THR A 87 -15.23 -1.50 2.66
CA THR A 87 -14.62 -2.69 2.09
C THR A 87 -14.53 -3.82 3.10
N PHE A 88 -14.58 -5.04 2.61
CA PHE A 88 -14.19 -6.27 3.30
C PHE A 88 -13.11 -7.02 2.51
N ASP A 89 -12.41 -6.32 1.61
CA ASP A 89 -11.23 -6.83 0.92
C ASP A 89 -10.05 -7.04 1.91
N PRO A 90 -9.56 -8.29 2.08
CA PRO A 90 -8.45 -8.56 2.97
C PRO A 90 -7.17 -7.81 2.61
N LEU A 91 -6.85 -7.65 1.32
CA LEU A 91 -5.61 -7.00 0.91
C LEU A 91 -5.62 -5.51 1.26
N GLU A 92 -6.72 -4.82 0.96
CA GLU A 92 -6.92 -3.42 1.34
C GLU A 92 -6.87 -3.25 2.86
N ILE A 93 -7.53 -4.13 3.62
CA ILE A 93 -7.57 -4.04 5.09
C ILE A 93 -6.18 -4.23 5.70
N ARG A 94 -5.40 -5.20 5.23
CA ARG A 94 -4.02 -5.43 5.70
C ARG A 94 -3.12 -4.23 5.40
N ASN A 95 -3.12 -3.76 4.14
CA ASN A 95 -2.28 -2.62 3.73
C ASN A 95 -2.66 -1.31 4.43
N SER A 96 -3.96 -1.04 4.55
CA SER A 96 -4.46 0.10 5.29
C SER A 96 -4.14 0.02 6.78
N SER A 97 -4.08 -1.17 7.38
CA SER A 97 -3.68 -1.34 8.78
C SER A 97 -2.23 -0.94 9.03
N VAL A 98 -1.31 -1.34 8.14
CA VAL A 98 0.11 -0.95 8.21
C VAL A 98 0.24 0.58 8.21
N ILE A 99 -0.45 1.25 7.30
CA ILE A 99 -0.40 2.70 7.16
C ILE A 99 -1.07 3.39 8.36
N PHE A 100 -2.21 2.88 8.83
CA PHE A 100 -2.95 3.42 9.97
C PHE A 100 -2.09 3.47 11.23
N PHE A 101 -1.41 2.37 11.57
CA PHE A 101 -0.56 2.33 12.76
C PHE A 101 0.62 3.30 12.66
N GLY A 102 1.30 3.35 11.51
CA GLY A 102 2.40 4.28 11.31
C GLY A 102 1.97 5.75 11.41
N MET A 103 0.82 6.11 10.82
CA MET A 103 0.27 7.47 10.91
C MET A 103 -0.22 7.82 12.32
N ARG A 104 -0.83 6.86 13.02
CA ARG A 104 -1.24 7.03 14.42
C ARG A 104 -0.03 7.30 15.31
N GLU A 105 1.08 6.61 15.07
CA GLU A 105 2.33 6.81 15.80
C GLU A 105 2.89 8.22 15.54
N ALA A 106 2.94 8.67 14.28
CA ALA A 106 3.38 10.04 13.95
C ALA A 106 2.56 11.10 14.72
N LYS A 107 1.23 10.92 14.74
CA LYS A 107 0.30 11.81 15.44
C LYS A 107 0.49 11.77 16.96
N TYR A 108 0.76 10.59 17.53
CA TYR A 108 1.08 10.43 18.95
C TYR A 108 2.37 11.18 19.34
N HIS A 109 3.37 11.22 18.45
CA HIS A 109 4.61 11.99 18.65
C HIS A 109 4.51 13.47 18.23
N GLY A 110 3.30 13.99 18.03
CA GLY A 110 3.05 15.41 17.79
C GLY A 110 3.34 15.90 16.37
N TYR A 111 3.37 15.01 15.37
CA TYR A 111 3.49 15.40 13.97
C TYR A 111 2.12 15.55 13.30
N ASP A 112 1.85 16.74 12.75
CA ASP A 112 0.65 17.03 11.95
C ASP A 112 0.82 16.69 10.46
N GLY A 113 2.03 16.28 10.06
CA GLY A 113 2.38 15.94 8.68
C GLY A 113 3.23 14.68 8.58
N ILE A 114 2.93 13.85 7.60
CA ILE A 114 3.66 12.64 7.27
C ILE A 114 3.90 12.51 5.76
N VAL A 115 5.08 12.01 5.41
CA VAL A 115 5.49 11.75 4.03
C VAL A 115 5.39 10.25 3.75
N THR A 116 4.86 9.90 2.57
CA THR A 116 4.77 8.52 2.10
C THR A 116 5.47 8.34 0.75
N GLY A 117 5.85 7.09 0.44
CA GLY A 117 6.43 6.69 -0.84
C GLY A 117 5.42 6.46 -1.97
N ASP A 118 4.16 6.87 -1.77
CA ASP A 118 3.05 6.63 -2.71
C ASP A 118 3.32 7.22 -4.09
N GLY A 119 2.89 6.51 -5.13
CA GLY A 119 3.05 6.91 -6.52
C GLY A 119 4.32 6.42 -7.20
N ALA A 120 5.35 6.02 -6.44
CA ALA A 120 6.62 5.63 -7.04
C ALA A 120 6.51 4.34 -7.88
N ASP A 121 5.71 3.36 -7.46
CA ASP A 121 5.48 2.11 -8.21
C ASP A 121 4.72 2.36 -9.51
N GLU A 122 3.68 3.19 -9.47
CA GLU A 122 2.85 3.57 -10.61
C GLU A 122 3.65 4.37 -11.63
N LEU A 123 4.40 5.38 -11.17
CA LEU A 123 5.11 6.30 -12.05
C LEU A 123 6.33 5.68 -12.71
N PHE A 124 7.01 4.74 -12.03
CA PHE A 124 8.28 4.19 -12.48
C PHE A 124 8.25 2.67 -12.69
N ALA A 125 7.08 2.08 -12.93
CA ALA A 125 6.89 0.68 -13.29
C ALA A 125 7.41 -0.33 -12.25
N GLY A 126 7.22 -0.04 -10.96
CA GLY A 126 7.84 -0.79 -9.86
C GLY A 126 7.13 -2.08 -9.42
N TYR A 127 5.88 -2.29 -9.82
CA TYR A 127 5.14 -3.50 -9.46
C TYR A 127 5.73 -4.77 -10.09
N ASN A 128 5.88 -5.84 -9.29
CA ASN A 128 6.46 -7.10 -9.74
C ASN A 128 5.74 -7.71 -10.95
N TYR A 129 4.40 -7.60 -11.01
CA TYR A 129 3.63 -8.15 -12.13
C TYR A 129 3.92 -7.47 -13.47
N LEU A 130 4.43 -6.23 -13.47
CA LEU A 130 4.75 -5.50 -14.70
C LEU A 130 5.95 -6.07 -15.44
N GLN A 131 6.81 -6.84 -14.76
CA GLN A 131 8.00 -7.47 -15.36
C GLN A 131 7.66 -8.36 -16.57
N ARG A 132 6.45 -8.94 -16.61
CA ARG A 132 5.97 -9.75 -17.74
C ARG A 132 5.82 -8.96 -19.05
N TYR A 133 5.73 -7.63 -18.97
CA TYR A 133 5.58 -6.74 -20.12
C TYR A 133 6.90 -6.06 -20.52
N PHE A 134 8.03 -6.35 -19.86
CA PHE A 134 9.28 -5.64 -20.16
C PHE A 134 9.86 -5.96 -21.55
N ALA A 135 9.39 -7.02 -22.20
CA ALA A 135 9.72 -7.31 -23.60
C ALA A 135 8.82 -6.55 -24.60
N ASP A 136 7.68 -6.02 -24.15
CA ASP A 136 6.74 -5.24 -24.95
C ASP A 136 6.50 -3.89 -24.28
N LEU A 137 7.44 -2.97 -24.52
CA LEU A 137 7.45 -1.65 -23.89
C LEU A 137 6.27 -0.78 -24.31
N ARG A 138 5.70 -1.02 -25.51
CA ARG A 138 4.47 -0.34 -25.95
C ARG A 138 3.32 -0.78 -25.05
N LYS A 139 3.16 -2.09 -24.82
CA LYS A 139 2.12 -2.60 -23.93
C LYS A 139 2.31 -2.14 -22.50
N LEU A 140 3.55 -2.14 -22.01
CA LEU A 140 3.86 -1.62 -20.68
C LEU A 140 3.45 -0.14 -20.54
N GLN A 141 3.76 0.70 -21.53
CA GLN A 141 3.39 2.11 -21.54
C GLN A 141 1.87 2.29 -21.50
N GLU A 142 1.09 1.53 -22.27
CA GLU A 142 -0.38 1.54 -22.20
C GLU A 142 -0.90 1.21 -20.79
N ILE A 143 -0.34 0.17 -20.16
CA ILE A 143 -0.71 -0.24 -18.80
C ILE A 143 -0.39 0.87 -17.80
N LEU A 144 0.78 1.50 -17.90
CA LEU A 144 1.15 2.60 -17.01
C LEU A 144 0.22 3.81 -17.18
N ILE A 145 -0.13 4.18 -18.43
CA ILE A 145 -1.07 5.27 -18.70
C ILE A 145 -2.42 4.99 -18.03
N GLU A 146 -2.92 3.76 -18.10
CA GLU A 146 -4.16 3.37 -17.42
C GLU A 146 -4.01 3.40 -15.89
N LEU A 147 -2.89 2.90 -15.35
CA LEU A 147 -2.61 3.00 -13.92
C LEU A 147 -2.58 4.45 -13.44
N TRP A 148 -2.03 5.38 -14.22
CA TRP A 148 -1.97 6.79 -13.83
C TRP A 148 -3.34 7.45 -13.70
N LYS A 149 -4.31 7.00 -14.49
CA LYS A 149 -5.70 7.48 -14.43
C LYS A 149 -6.46 6.97 -13.21
N ILE A 150 -6.10 5.79 -12.70
CA ILE A 150 -6.89 5.08 -11.68
C ILE A 150 -6.17 4.93 -10.34
N MET A 151 -4.90 5.35 -10.23
CA MET A 151 -4.12 5.19 -8.99
C MET A 151 -4.83 5.84 -7.80
N ARG A 152 -4.88 5.11 -6.69
CA ARG A 152 -5.51 5.54 -5.44
C ARG A 152 -4.64 5.03 -4.29
N PHE A 153 -4.51 5.86 -3.26
CA PHE A 153 -3.67 5.56 -2.11
C PHE A 153 -4.50 5.66 -0.84
N SER A 154 -4.55 4.58 -0.07
CA SER A 154 -5.27 4.51 1.20
C SER A 154 -4.73 5.49 2.23
N SER A 155 -3.44 5.83 2.13
CA SER A 155 -2.75 6.81 2.97
C SER A 155 -3.50 8.13 3.13
N ARG A 156 -3.98 8.74 2.04
CA ARG A 156 -4.72 10.02 2.11
C ARG A 156 -5.99 9.90 2.94
N LYS A 157 -6.78 8.85 2.72
CA LYS A 157 -8.03 8.63 3.44
C LYS A 157 -7.82 8.31 4.92
N ILE A 158 -6.77 7.55 5.23
CA ILE A 158 -6.33 7.29 6.60
C ILE A 158 -5.87 8.60 7.26
N GLY A 159 -5.09 9.41 6.56
CA GLY A 159 -4.62 10.70 7.03
C GLY A 159 -5.77 11.64 7.40
N GLU A 160 -6.77 11.77 6.52
CA GLU A 160 -8.02 12.51 6.80
C GLU A 160 -8.71 12.00 8.07
N THR A 161 -8.79 10.69 8.24
CA THR A 161 -9.46 10.06 9.40
C THR A 161 -8.71 10.31 10.71
N LEU A 162 -7.39 10.38 10.66
CA LEU A 162 -6.52 10.61 11.82
C LEU A 162 -6.21 12.09 12.08
N GLY A 163 -6.59 12.98 11.16
CA GLY A 163 -6.27 14.41 11.23
C GLY A 163 -4.77 14.70 10.98
N ILE A 164 -4.11 13.91 10.13
CA ILE A 164 -2.69 14.09 9.76
C ILE A 164 -2.57 14.35 8.26
N THR A 165 -1.79 15.37 7.89
CA THR A 165 -1.57 15.77 6.50
C THR A 165 -0.62 14.80 5.82
N VAL A 166 -1.08 14.18 4.72
CA VAL A 166 -0.31 13.20 3.94
C VAL A 166 0.33 13.87 2.74
N ASN A 167 1.65 13.76 2.64
CA ASN A 167 2.44 14.35 1.58
C ASN A 167 3.03 13.23 0.72
N THR A 168 2.86 13.35 -0.60
CA THR A 168 3.26 12.32 -1.58
C THR A 168 4.22 12.92 -2.60
N PRO A 169 5.51 13.10 -2.28
CA PRO A 169 6.46 13.84 -3.10
C PRO A 169 6.58 13.33 -4.55
N TYR A 170 6.40 12.02 -4.77
CA TYR A 170 6.46 11.43 -6.10
C TYR A 170 5.34 11.91 -7.03
N LEU A 171 4.17 12.26 -6.48
CA LEU A 171 2.99 12.70 -7.22
C LEU A 171 2.94 14.22 -7.43
N GLU A 172 3.92 14.98 -6.92
CA GLU A 172 3.96 16.43 -7.06
C GLU A 172 4.66 16.89 -8.33
N ASN A 173 4.21 18.01 -8.88
CA ASN A 173 4.90 18.67 -9.97
C ASN A 173 6.15 19.44 -9.49
N PRO A 174 7.24 19.46 -10.30
CA PRO A 174 7.33 18.97 -11.68
C PRO A 174 7.81 17.51 -11.80
N LEU A 175 7.78 16.71 -10.72
CA LEU A 175 8.24 15.32 -10.78
C LEU A 175 7.22 14.40 -11.43
N TYR A 176 5.93 14.58 -11.16
CA TYR A 176 4.86 13.84 -11.82
C TYR A 176 4.90 14.05 -13.34
N ASP A 177 4.89 15.31 -13.81
CA ASP A 177 4.99 15.63 -15.24
C ASP A 177 6.22 14.96 -15.89
N LEU A 178 7.40 15.10 -15.25
CA LEU A 178 8.61 14.43 -15.73
C LEU A 178 8.43 12.91 -15.78
N ALA A 179 7.91 12.29 -14.72
CA ALA A 179 7.76 10.85 -14.66
C ALA A 179 6.80 10.34 -15.73
N THR A 180 5.74 11.09 -16.06
CA THR A 180 4.79 10.71 -17.12
C THR A 180 5.32 10.98 -18.53
N SER A 181 6.30 11.87 -18.69
CA SER A 181 6.87 12.24 -20.01
C SER A 181 8.15 11.50 -20.40
N ILE A 182 8.90 10.95 -19.43
CA ILE A 182 10.14 10.23 -19.73
C ILE A 182 9.88 8.91 -20.45
N ASP A 183 10.83 8.53 -21.29
CA ASP A 183 10.82 7.30 -22.05
C ASP A 183 10.69 6.07 -21.13
N ILE A 184 9.83 5.12 -21.50
CA ILE A 184 9.64 3.87 -20.76
C ILE A 184 10.93 3.04 -20.65
N ASN A 185 11.84 3.14 -21.62
CA ASN A 185 13.14 2.45 -21.67
C ASN A 185 14.02 2.78 -20.48
N VAL A 186 13.87 3.96 -19.85
CA VAL A 186 14.66 4.31 -18.65
C VAL A 186 13.98 3.86 -17.36
N LYS A 187 12.69 3.53 -17.39
CA LYS A 187 11.94 3.08 -16.19
C LYS A 187 12.20 1.62 -15.85
N VAL A 188 12.53 0.80 -16.85
CA VAL A 188 12.81 -0.62 -16.71
C VAL A 188 14.25 -0.93 -17.13
N GLY A 189 14.83 -1.99 -16.59
CA GLY A 189 16.16 -2.41 -16.96
C GLY A 189 16.55 -3.72 -16.29
N GLU A 190 17.83 -4.05 -16.39
CA GLU A 190 18.39 -5.28 -15.84
C GLU A 190 19.55 -4.96 -14.89
N TYR A 191 19.58 -5.64 -13.75
CA TYR A 191 20.69 -5.59 -12.80
C TYR A 191 21.04 -7.02 -12.37
N LYS A 192 22.28 -7.44 -12.61
CA LYS A 192 22.76 -8.81 -12.33
C LYS A 192 21.81 -9.89 -12.89
N SER A 193 21.46 -9.77 -14.16
CA SER A 193 20.56 -10.70 -14.86
C SER A 193 19.13 -10.76 -14.32
N LYS A 194 18.72 -9.79 -13.49
CA LYS A 194 17.35 -9.64 -13.01
C LYS A 194 16.71 -8.38 -13.57
N LYS A 195 15.58 -8.58 -14.25
CA LYS A 195 14.72 -7.50 -14.71
C LYS A 195 14.13 -6.74 -13.51
N CYS A 196 14.16 -5.43 -13.55
CA CYS A 196 13.58 -4.60 -12.50
C CYS A 196 12.99 -3.30 -13.05
N GLY A 197 11.89 -2.88 -12.42
CA GLY A 197 11.33 -1.55 -12.59
C GLY A 197 12.06 -0.52 -11.73
N LYS A 198 11.60 0.73 -11.80
CA LYS A 198 12.19 1.88 -11.13
C LYS A 198 13.66 2.11 -11.51
N PHE A 199 14.09 1.66 -12.68
CA PHE A 199 15.50 1.58 -13.05
C PHE A 199 16.19 2.96 -13.01
N ILE A 200 15.58 4.00 -13.60
CA ILE A 200 16.05 5.38 -13.49
C ILE A 200 16.18 5.87 -12.04
N LEU A 201 15.22 5.51 -11.17
CA LEU A 201 15.25 5.90 -9.76
C LEU A 201 16.38 5.19 -9.02
N ARG A 202 16.56 3.88 -9.25
CA ARG A 202 17.67 3.09 -8.70
C ARG A 202 19.01 3.69 -9.10
N LYS A 203 19.20 3.98 -10.40
CA LYS A 203 20.42 4.59 -10.92
C LYS A 203 20.69 5.99 -10.37
N ALA A 204 19.65 6.81 -10.18
CA ALA A 204 19.80 8.17 -9.66
C ALA A 204 20.31 8.23 -8.21
N PHE A 205 20.07 7.17 -7.42
CA PHE A 205 20.43 7.09 -5.99
C PHE A 205 21.39 5.93 -5.65
N GLU A 206 21.96 5.25 -6.66
CA GLU A 206 22.84 4.10 -6.49
C GLU A 206 24.09 4.44 -5.66
N LYS A 207 24.66 5.63 -5.85
CA LYS A 207 25.84 6.07 -5.10
C LYS A 207 25.52 6.37 -3.64
N GLU A 208 24.34 6.91 -3.36
CA GLU A 208 23.94 7.37 -2.02
C GLU A 208 23.46 6.24 -1.13
N LEU A 209 22.65 5.33 -1.68
CA LEU A 209 21.97 4.27 -0.93
C LEU A 209 22.64 2.89 -1.10
N GLY A 210 23.59 2.77 -2.03
CA GLY A 210 24.37 1.57 -2.26
C GLY A 210 23.50 0.36 -2.64
N PRO A 211 23.82 -0.86 -2.16
CA PRO A 211 23.10 -2.09 -2.51
C PRO A 211 21.59 -2.04 -2.23
N THR A 212 21.14 -1.20 -1.30
CA THR A 212 19.72 -1.05 -0.95
C THR A 212 18.86 -0.70 -2.17
N VAL A 213 19.40 0.09 -3.12
CA VAL A 213 18.60 0.47 -4.30
C VAL A 213 18.28 -0.71 -5.20
N TRP A 214 19.00 -1.82 -5.09
CA TRP A 214 18.85 -3.00 -5.95
C TRP A 214 18.14 -4.17 -5.26
N ARG A 215 17.60 -3.97 -4.05
CA ARG A 215 16.79 -4.99 -3.39
C ARG A 215 15.53 -5.31 -4.20
N ASN A 216 15.03 -6.52 -4.02
CA ASN A 216 13.76 -6.95 -4.61
C ASN A 216 12.60 -6.15 -4.02
N LYS A 217 11.57 -5.91 -4.84
CA LYS A 217 10.33 -5.29 -4.36
C LYS A 217 9.55 -6.32 -3.54
N MET A 218 9.22 -5.95 -2.31
CA MET A 218 8.24 -6.62 -1.48
C MET A 218 6.95 -5.80 -1.46
N ALA A 219 5.80 -6.47 -1.44
CA ALA A 219 4.52 -5.81 -1.19
C ALA A 219 4.48 -5.26 0.24
N LEU A 220 3.52 -4.37 0.54
CA LEU A 220 3.48 -3.69 1.84
C LEU A 220 3.10 -4.69 2.95
N GLU A 221 2.11 -5.53 2.70
CA GLU A 221 1.67 -6.60 3.61
C GLU A 221 2.75 -7.69 3.79
N GLU A 222 3.52 -7.97 2.74
CA GLU A 222 4.64 -8.93 2.77
C GLU A 222 5.81 -8.38 3.60
N GLY A 223 6.26 -7.16 3.30
CA GLY A 223 7.40 -6.52 3.98
C GLY A 223 7.16 -6.31 5.47
N SER A 224 5.94 -5.92 5.84
CA SER A 224 5.50 -5.69 7.22
C SER A 224 5.16 -6.97 7.98
N GLY A 225 4.97 -8.11 7.30
CA GLY A 225 4.53 -9.38 7.90
C GLY A 225 3.01 -9.50 8.10
N PHE A 226 2.22 -8.54 7.60
CA PHE A 226 0.75 -8.56 7.68
C PHE A 226 0.11 -9.66 6.81
N GLU A 227 0.85 -10.26 5.87
CA GLU A 227 0.37 -11.44 5.13
C GLU A 227 0.07 -12.65 6.05
N GLU A 228 0.77 -12.76 7.19
CA GLU A 228 0.61 -13.87 8.14
C GLU A 228 -0.69 -13.81 8.95
N ILE A 229 -1.40 -12.67 8.91
CA ILE A 229 -2.64 -12.45 9.68
C ILE A 229 -3.72 -13.45 9.30
N SER A 230 -3.80 -13.85 8.02
CA SER A 230 -4.80 -14.81 7.53
C SER A 230 -4.84 -16.09 8.37
N ASN A 231 -3.67 -16.57 8.78
CA ASN A 231 -3.53 -17.81 9.55
C ASN A 231 -4.08 -17.70 10.98
N LYS A 232 -4.29 -16.48 11.49
CA LYS A 232 -4.77 -16.22 12.86
C LYS A 232 -6.29 -16.12 12.96
N PHE A 233 -7.00 -16.01 11.83
CA PHE A 233 -8.47 -16.03 11.84
C PHE A 233 -9.05 -17.39 12.19
N GLY A 234 -8.25 -18.47 12.14
CA GLY A 234 -8.62 -19.78 12.68
C GLY A 234 -8.90 -19.77 14.18
N ASP A 235 -8.30 -18.84 14.93
CA ASP A 235 -8.50 -18.69 16.38
C ASP A 235 -9.82 -17.98 16.73
N LEU A 236 -10.42 -17.28 15.76
CA LEU A 236 -11.65 -16.49 15.94
C LEU A 236 -12.89 -17.15 15.34
N ILE A 237 -12.71 -17.95 14.29
CA ILE A 237 -13.78 -18.61 13.56
C ILE A 237 -13.33 -20.05 13.33
N ASP A 238 -14.04 -21.01 13.91
CA ASP A 238 -13.75 -22.42 13.66
C ASP A 238 -14.27 -22.88 12.28
N HIS A 239 -14.00 -24.13 11.91
CA HIS A 239 -14.41 -24.63 10.59
C HIS A 239 -15.92 -24.83 10.47
N GLU A 240 -16.60 -25.25 11.53
CA GLU A 240 -18.04 -25.50 11.52
C GLU A 240 -18.82 -24.18 11.42
N GLU A 241 -18.41 -23.18 12.20
CA GLU A 241 -18.92 -21.82 12.15
C GLU A 241 -18.74 -21.22 10.75
N PHE A 242 -17.54 -21.36 10.17
CA PHE A 242 -17.27 -20.87 8.82
C PHE A 242 -18.16 -21.53 7.77
N GLU A 243 -18.31 -22.85 7.79
CA GLU A 243 -19.16 -23.57 6.82
C GLU A 243 -20.63 -23.18 6.94
N LYS A 244 -21.14 -23.08 8.17
CA LYS A 244 -22.53 -22.69 8.43
C LYS A 244 -22.79 -21.27 7.97
N GLU A 245 -21.95 -20.32 8.36
CA GLU A 245 -22.17 -18.91 8.03
C GLU A 245 -21.90 -18.58 6.57
N SER A 246 -20.96 -19.25 5.92
CA SER A 246 -20.74 -19.07 4.47
C SER A 246 -22.01 -19.35 3.66
N LYS A 247 -22.81 -20.35 4.08
CA LYS A 247 -24.13 -20.64 3.47
C LYS A 247 -25.16 -19.54 3.74
N ILE A 248 -25.14 -18.94 4.92
CA ILE A 248 -26.03 -17.82 5.27
C ILE A 248 -25.64 -16.57 4.46
N VAL A 249 -24.34 -16.27 4.38
CA VAL A 249 -23.81 -15.13 3.62
C VAL A 249 -24.08 -15.28 2.12
N ALA A 250 -24.13 -16.51 1.59
CA ALA A 250 -24.53 -16.74 0.20
C ALA A 250 -25.95 -16.24 -0.11
N LEU A 251 -26.86 -16.19 0.88
CA LEU A 251 -28.20 -15.59 0.71
C LEU A 251 -28.16 -14.07 0.50
N ASP A 252 -27.06 -13.42 0.88
CA ASP A 252 -26.78 -12.01 0.58
C ASP A 252 -26.18 -11.81 -0.83
N ASN A 253 -26.07 -12.87 -1.65
CA ASN A 253 -25.31 -12.90 -2.91
C ASN A 253 -23.84 -12.50 -2.73
N VAL A 254 -23.24 -12.97 -1.64
CA VAL A 254 -21.82 -12.77 -1.31
C VAL A 254 -21.13 -14.12 -1.15
N ILE A 255 -19.97 -14.27 -1.80
CA ILE A 255 -19.09 -15.43 -1.71
C ILE A 255 -17.92 -15.06 -0.80
N VAL A 256 -17.91 -15.60 0.41
CA VAL A 256 -16.76 -15.54 1.31
C VAL A 256 -15.75 -16.63 0.94
N ARG A 257 -14.45 -16.32 0.99
CA ARG A 257 -13.38 -17.17 0.45
C ARG A 257 -12.67 -17.97 1.54
N ASP A 258 -12.60 -17.38 2.73
CA ASP A 258 -11.90 -17.88 3.89
C ASP A 258 -12.44 -17.17 5.15
N LYS A 259 -11.92 -17.60 6.32
CA LYS A 259 -12.33 -17.09 7.64
C LYS A 259 -12.05 -15.60 7.80
N GLU A 260 -10.95 -15.10 7.24
CA GLU A 260 -10.62 -13.66 7.25
C GLU A 260 -11.67 -12.86 6.47
N HIS A 261 -12.02 -13.32 5.27
CA HIS A 261 -13.01 -12.68 4.42
C HIS A 261 -14.40 -12.69 5.07
N LEU A 262 -14.79 -13.80 5.74
CA LEU A 262 -16.03 -13.86 6.52
C LEU A 262 -16.01 -12.87 7.69
N TYR A 263 -14.91 -12.81 8.45
CA TYR A 263 -14.78 -11.90 9.58
C TYR A 263 -14.96 -10.44 9.15
N TYR A 264 -14.29 -10.02 8.07
CA TYR A 264 -14.44 -8.65 7.55
C TYR A 264 -15.84 -8.39 6.97
N TYR A 265 -16.45 -9.40 6.33
CA TYR A 265 -17.82 -9.26 5.84
C TYR A 265 -18.83 -9.05 6.97
N ARG A 266 -18.71 -9.74 8.11
CA ARG A 266 -19.57 -9.50 9.29
C ARG A 266 -19.55 -8.04 9.71
N ILE A 267 -18.34 -7.46 9.79
CA ILE A 267 -18.14 -6.06 10.17
C ILE A 267 -18.73 -5.15 9.10
N TYR A 268 -18.46 -5.40 7.82
CA TYR A 268 -19.03 -4.63 6.72
C TYR A 268 -20.56 -4.63 6.76
N LYS A 269 -21.17 -5.80 6.89
CA LYS A 269 -22.63 -5.98 6.92
C LYS A 269 -23.25 -5.24 8.10
N SER A 270 -22.56 -5.19 9.25
CA SER A 270 -23.04 -4.44 10.43
C SER A 270 -23.11 -2.93 10.19
N PHE A 271 -22.25 -2.37 9.33
CA PHE A 271 -22.25 -0.94 9.01
C PHE A 271 -23.12 -0.57 7.81
N PHE A 272 -23.17 -1.43 6.78
CA PHE A 272 -23.69 -1.07 5.46
C PHE A 272 -24.80 -2.00 4.95
N GLY A 273 -25.10 -3.09 5.66
CA GLY A 273 -25.99 -4.13 5.19
C GLY A 273 -25.44 -4.93 4.02
N CYS A 274 -26.33 -5.61 3.30
CA CYS A 274 -25.99 -6.43 2.13
C CYS A 274 -25.62 -5.52 0.92
N PRO A 275 -24.46 -5.72 0.26
CA PRO A 275 -24.08 -4.92 -0.90
C PRO A 275 -25.07 -5.03 -2.07
N ALA A 276 -25.72 -6.18 -2.25
CA ALA A 276 -26.72 -6.38 -3.31
C ALA A 276 -27.92 -5.45 -3.20
N LYS A 277 -28.22 -4.93 -2.00
CA LYS A 277 -29.34 -3.99 -1.76
C LYS A 277 -29.01 -2.54 -2.13
N GLN A 278 -27.74 -2.23 -2.46
CA GLN A 278 -27.36 -0.89 -2.90
C GLN A 278 -27.85 -0.66 -4.32
N SER A 279 -28.52 0.47 -4.56
CA SER A 279 -28.94 0.88 -5.91
C SER A 279 -27.73 1.38 -6.71
N CYS A 280 -27.57 0.91 -7.95
CA CYS A 280 -26.62 1.48 -8.91
C CYS A 280 -26.89 0.98 -10.33
N ASP A 281 -26.51 1.81 -11.30
CA ASP A 281 -26.63 1.55 -12.73
C ASP A 281 -25.34 0.95 -13.35
N SER A 282 -24.35 0.62 -12.52
CA SER A 282 -23.08 0.05 -12.97
C SER A 282 -23.07 -1.47 -12.94
N LEU A 283 -22.08 -2.09 -13.60
CA LEU A 283 -21.82 -3.52 -13.49
C LEU A 283 -21.67 -3.92 -12.02
N ARG A 284 -22.18 -5.11 -11.67
CA ARG A 284 -22.06 -5.65 -10.33
C ARG A 284 -20.99 -6.73 -10.27
N CYS A 285 -20.31 -6.80 -9.13
CA CYS A 285 -19.35 -7.86 -8.87
C CYS A 285 -20.05 -9.23 -8.76
N LEU A 286 -19.58 -10.25 -9.48
CA LEU A 286 -20.07 -11.62 -9.41
C LEU A 286 -19.88 -12.28 -8.03
N PHE A 287 -18.99 -11.75 -7.19
CA PHE A 287 -18.64 -12.32 -5.89
C PHE A 287 -19.35 -11.66 -4.70
N CYS A 288 -19.82 -10.42 -4.83
CA CYS A 288 -20.48 -9.74 -3.71
C CYS A 288 -21.67 -8.87 -4.11
N SER A 289 -22.00 -8.82 -5.41
CA SER A 289 -23.08 -8.01 -5.96
C SER A 289 -22.96 -6.50 -5.71
N SER A 290 -21.80 -6.01 -5.24
CA SER A 290 -21.55 -4.58 -5.08
C SER A 290 -21.38 -3.89 -6.43
N CYS A 291 -21.66 -2.60 -6.44
CA CYS A 291 -21.50 -1.73 -7.59
C CYS A 291 -20.03 -1.55 -7.93
N LEU A 292 -19.64 -1.88 -9.15
CA LEU A 292 -18.27 -1.71 -9.61
C LEU A 292 -18.06 -0.26 -10.06
N SER A 293 -17.05 0.38 -9.50
CA SER A 293 -16.49 1.63 -10.02
C SER A 293 -15.35 1.39 -11.01
N TYR A 294 -14.82 0.15 -11.08
CA TYR A 294 -13.74 -0.25 -11.97
C TYR A 294 -13.96 -1.70 -12.40
N PRO A 295 -13.97 -2.02 -13.71
CA PRO A 295 -14.40 -3.32 -14.19
C PRO A 295 -13.39 -4.45 -13.90
N LYS A 296 -12.13 -4.16 -13.58
CA LYS A 296 -11.12 -5.21 -13.36
C LYS A 296 -10.91 -5.57 -11.88
N TYR A 297 -11.45 -4.80 -10.93
CA TYR A 297 -11.25 -5.05 -9.50
C TYR A 297 -12.45 -4.60 -8.68
N CYS A 298 -12.92 -5.44 -7.76
CA CYS A 298 -13.96 -5.04 -6.81
C CYS A 298 -13.34 -4.43 -5.56
N TYR A 299 -13.43 -3.10 -5.40
CA TYR A 299 -12.97 -2.41 -4.19
C TYR A 299 -13.75 -2.77 -2.91
N THR A 300 -14.90 -3.44 -3.04
CA THR A 300 -15.70 -3.85 -1.89
C THR A 300 -15.25 -5.19 -1.31
N CYS A 301 -14.94 -6.20 -2.12
CA CYS A 301 -14.60 -7.55 -1.64
C CYS A 301 -13.23 -8.07 -2.11
N GLY A 302 -12.49 -7.30 -2.90
CA GLY A 302 -11.18 -7.68 -3.43
C GLY A 302 -11.19 -8.70 -4.56
N ALA A 303 -12.34 -8.96 -5.19
CA ALA A 303 -12.41 -9.90 -6.32
C ALA A 303 -11.65 -9.39 -7.56
N PHE A 304 -10.85 -10.28 -8.17
CA PHE A 304 -10.09 -10.06 -9.39
C PHE A 304 -10.02 -11.33 -10.25
N PRO A 305 -10.57 -11.34 -11.49
CA PRO A 305 -11.50 -10.34 -12.02
C PRO A 305 -12.87 -10.41 -11.29
N PRO A 306 -13.61 -9.29 -11.20
CA PRO A 306 -14.90 -9.25 -10.51
C PRO A 306 -16.10 -9.57 -11.40
N VAL A 307 -15.91 -9.64 -12.73
CA VAL A 307 -16.89 -9.96 -13.78
C VAL A 307 -16.25 -10.83 -14.86
#